data_AF-A0A0E0D2S9-F1
#
_entry.id   AF-A0A0E0D2S9-F1
#
_cell.length_a   1.000
_cell.length_b   1.000
_cell.length_c   1.000
_cell.angle_alpha   90.00
_cell.angle_beta   90.00
_cell.angle_gamma   90.00
#
_symmetry.space_group_name_H-M   'P 1'
#
loop_
_entity.id
_entity.type
_entity.pdbx_description
1 polymer ?
#
loop_
_entity_poly.entity_id
_entity_poly.type
_entity_poly.pdbx_seq_one_letter_code
_entity_poly.pdbx_strand_id
1 'polypeptide(L)'
;MASSSPPVRPWADLQHDLLVMIMSRVGLPDLLSGGATRACSAWRASARDPLVWRRVDLRDWAILTSARRRLAAGDGEAAAAGRGRVPLQAALCSVLEIVVRRAAGRMEALLLPEFADEEHLLFLAQRNPNLHYFSLPATCITYDQFCKAIDKLQFLKGMAVDESLINHDVLSHVHQCCPDFLELKVFALYVDEEMASIICNSLPRLKKLEIPNSDMSCAAIIKFLDCLEELEYLDISGYETSAISSAVLQKASRLNIFIWNSKFELGEFTDCSNCGEHCINPQEPCKCVMEHRVMDWLAGPSQPS
;
A
#
# COMPACT_ATOMS: atom_id res chain seq x y z
N MET A 1 -2.43 -36.05 -42.83
CA MET A 1 -3.62 -35.27 -42.43
C MET A 1 -3.17 -34.27 -41.37
N ALA A 2 -3.09 -32.99 -41.69
CA ALA A 2 -2.69 -31.97 -40.73
C ALA A 2 -3.87 -31.71 -39.77
N SER A 3 -3.65 -31.94 -38.48
CA SER A 3 -4.58 -31.58 -37.41
C SER A 3 -4.70 -30.06 -37.36
N SER A 4 -5.83 -29.51 -37.83
CA SER A 4 -6.13 -28.09 -37.61
C SER A 4 -6.31 -27.87 -36.11
N SER A 5 -5.47 -27.03 -35.50
CA SER A 5 -5.69 -26.55 -34.15
C SER A 5 -7.07 -25.89 -34.05
N PRO A 6 -7.80 -26.06 -32.94
CA PRO A 6 -9.09 -25.39 -32.77
C PRO A 6 -8.90 -23.88 -32.90
N PRO A 7 -9.87 -23.14 -33.48
CA PRO A 7 -9.75 -21.71 -33.66
C PRO A 7 -9.57 -21.04 -32.30
N VAL A 8 -8.42 -20.37 -32.13
CA VAL A 8 -8.13 -19.58 -30.93
C VAL A 8 -9.10 -18.41 -30.90
N ARG A 9 -10.00 -18.39 -29.90
CA ARG A 9 -10.92 -17.24 -29.73
C ARG A 9 -10.11 -15.99 -29.38
N PRO A 10 -10.27 -14.88 -30.12
CA PRO A 10 -9.65 -13.61 -29.76
C PRO A 10 -10.10 -13.15 -28.38
N TRP A 11 -9.16 -12.68 -27.55
CA TRP A 11 -9.48 -12.09 -26.26
C TRP A 11 -10.40 -10.86 -26.35
N ALA A 12 -10.46 -10.20 -27.51
CA ALA A 12 -11.36 -9.08 -27.77
C ALA A 12 -12.85 -9.49 -27.81
N ASP A 13 -13.14 -10.79 -28.05
CA ASP A 13 -14.51 -11.31 -28.16
C ASP A 13 -15.06 -11.78 -26.80
N LEU A 14 -14.28 -11.63 -25.73
CA LEU A 14 -14.73 -11.91 -24.38
C LEU A 14 -15.85 -10.93 -23.99
N GLN A 15 -16.78 -11.38 -23.13
CA GLN A 15 -17.86 -10.51 -22.65
C GLN A 15 -17.28 -9.30 -21.91
N HIS A 16 -17.95 -8.15 -22.03
CA HIS A 16 -17.44 -6.86 -21.54
C HIS A 16 -17.19 -6.87 -20.02
N ASP A 17 -18.06 -7.51 -19.25
CA ASP A 17 -17.92 -7.70 -17.81
C ASP A 17 -16.64 -8.46 -17.43
N LEU A 18 -16.31 -9.53 -18.15
CA LEU A 18 -15.06 -10.27 -17.96
C LEU A 18 -13.84 -9.43 -18.33
N LEU A 19 -13.92 -8.64 -19.41
CA LEU A 19 -12.85 -7.70 -19.77
C LEU A 19 -12.66 -6.62 -18.71
N VAL A 20 -13.73 -6.08 -18.14
CA VAL A 20 -13.69 -5.12 -17.02
C VAL A 20 -13.02 -5.75 -15.80
N MET A 21 -13.35 -6.99 -15.46
CA MET A 21 -12.71 -7.72 -14.36
C MET A 21 -11.21 -7.92 -14.60
N ILE A 22 -10.81 -8.27 -15.82
CA ILE A 22 -9.39 -8.37 -16.19
C ILE A 22 -8.72 -6.99 -16.04
N MET A 23 -9.32 -5.93 -16.61
CA MET A 23 -8.77 -4.58 -16.55
C MET A 23 -8.65 -4.04 -15.13
N SER A 24 -9.54 -4.43 -14.21
CA SER A 24 -9.44 -4.07 -12.79
C SER A 24 -8.21 -4.66 -12.09
N ARG A 25 -7.59 -5.69 -12.68
CA ARG A 25 -6.34 -6.31 -12.21
C ARG A 25 -5.12 -5.86 -13.00
N VAL A 26 -5.31 -5.13 -14.10
CA VAL A 26 -4.22 -4.55 -14.88
C VAL A 26 -3.70 -3.33 -14.13
N GLY A 27 -2.39 -3.30 -13.87
CA GLY A 27 -1.75 -2.21 -13.14
C GLY A 27 -2.00 -0.85 -13.79
N LEU A 28 -2.02 0.20 -12.96
CA LEU A 28 -2.32 1.56 -13.39
C LEU A 28 -1.46 2.08 -14.56
N PRO A 29 -0.15 1.77 -14.65
CA PRO A 29 0.63 2.20 -15.80
C PRO A 29 0.09 1.69 -17.13
N ASP A 30 -0.43 0.46 -17.19
CA ASP A 30 -0.97 -0.10 -18.44
C ASP A 30 -2.34 0.46 -18.80
N LEU A 31 -3.13 0.83 -17.79
CA LEU A 31 -4.40 1.54 -17.97
C LEU A 31 -4.19 2.98 -18.47
N LEU A 32 -3.25 3.72 -17.87
CA LEU A 32 -3.00 5.12 -18.18
C LEU A 32 -2.10 5.34 -19.41
N SER A 33 -1.02 4.58 -19.54
CA SER A 33 0.03 4.84 -20.55
C SER A 33 -0.11 4.02 -21.83
N GLY A 34 -1.16 3.21 -21.97
CA GLY A 34 -1.49 2.63 -23.26
C GLY A 34 -1.13 1.17 -23.49
N GLY A 35 -0.77 0.39 -22.48
CA GLY A 35 -0.48 -1.05 -22.68
C GLY A 35 -1.76 -1.79 -23.13
N ALA A 36 -2.65 -2.02 -22.17
CA ALA A 36 -3.93 -2.68 -22.44
C ALA A 36 -4.87 -1.85 -23.34
N THR A 37 -4.86 -0.53 -23.20
CA THR A 37 -5.78 0.37 -23.93
C THR A 37 -5.41 0.62 -25.39
N ARG A 38 -4.22 0.19 -25.83
CA ARG A 38 -3.80 0.26 -27.25
C ARG A 38 -3.91 -1.08 -27.97
N ALA A 39 -4.14 -2.20 -27.26
CA ALA A 39 -4.25 -3.51 -27.88
C ALA A 39 -5.43 -3.61 -28.87
N CYS A 40 -6.64 -3.22 -28.45
CA CYS A 40 -7.82 -3.18 -29.32
C CYS A 40 -8.90 -2.21 -28.81
N SER A 41 -9.95 -1.99 -29.60
CA SER A 41 -11.09 -1.12 -29.24
C SER A 41 -11.89 -1.66 -28.06
N ALA A 42 -12.13 -2.97 -27.99
CA ALA A 42 -12.84 -3.62 -26.89
C ALA A 42 -12.12 -3.40 -25.56
N TRP A 43 -10.81 -3.69 -25.51
CA TRP A 43 -10.00 -3.48 -24.32
C TRP A 43 -9.92 -2.01 -23.91
N ARG A 44 -9.83 -1.10 -24.88
CA ARG A 44 -9.92 0.34 -24.63
C ARG A 44 -11.26 0.74 -24.04
N ALA A 45 -12.36 0.17 -24.50
CA ALA A 45 -13.69 0.45 -23.97
C ALA A 45 -13.83 -0.08 -22.54
N SER A 46 -13.42 -1.32 -22.27
CA SER A 46 -13.49 -1.93 -20.94
C SER A 46 -12.59 -1.23 -19.92
N ALA A 47 -11.38 -0.81 -20.31
CA ALA A 47 -10.50 -0.05 -19.43
C ALA A 47 -11.03 1.36 -19.08
N ARG A 48 -12.00 1.88 -19.83
CA ARG A 48 -12.67 3.15 -19.53
C ARG A 48 -13.92 2.98 -18.66
N ASP A 49 -14.33 1.74 -18.40
CA ASP A 49 -15.46 1.43 -17.55
C ASP A 49 -15.19 1.91 -16.11
N PRO A 50 -16.12 2.65 -15.47
CA PRO A 50 -15.93 3.13 -14.10
C PRO A 50 -15.61 2.04 -13.08
N LEU A 51 -16.06 0.81 -13.30
CA LEU A 51 -15.81 -0.30 -12.40
C LEU A 51 -14.31 -0.66 -12.29
N VAL A 52 -13.53 -0.42 -13.34
CA VAL A 52 -12.07 -0.61 -13.33
C VAL A 52 -11.38 0.34 -12.35
N TRP A 53 -11.98 1.51 -12.12
CA TRP A 53 -11.39 2.60 -11.32
C TRP A 53 -12.00 2.69 -9.91
N ARG A 54 -12.72 1.66 -9.46
CA ARG A 54 -13.27 1.58 -8.09
C ARG A 54 -12.15 1.51 -7.04
N ARG A 55 -11.09 0.77 -7.32
CA ARG A 55 -9.95 0.58 -6.42
C ARG A 55 -8.68 0.86 -7.20
N VAL A 56 -7.94 1.88 -6.80
CA VAL A 56 -6.78 2.37 -7.56
C VAL A 56 -5.57 2.43 -6.66
N ASP A 57 -4.46 1.87 -7.15
CA ASP A 57 -3.17 1.87 -6.46
C ASP A 57 -2.18 2.76 -7.22
N LEU A 58 -1.71 3.81 -6.56
CA LEU A 58 -0.73 4.78 -7.09
C LEU A 58 0.62 4.68 -6.39
N ARG A 59 0.85 3.74 -5.46
CA ARG A 59 2.07 3.69 -4.64
C ARG A 59 3.34 3.64 -5.48
N ASP A 60 3.37 2.75 -6.47
CA ASP A 60 4.54 2.58 -7.36
C ASP A 60 4.49 3.46 -8.62
N TRP A 61 3.53 4.38 -8.72
CA TRP A 61 3.29 5.14 -9.96
C TRP A 61 4.52 5.95 -10.40
N ALA A 62 5.22 6.59 -9.48
CA ALA A 62 6.42 7.38 -9.79
C ALA A 62 7.58 6.51 -10.29
N ILE A 63 7.79 5.34 -9.68
CA ILE A 63 8.82 4.38 -10.06
C ILE A 63 8.52 3.83 -11.47
N LEU A 64 7.28 3.41 -11.70
CA LEU A 64 6.88 2.80 -12.98
C LEU A 64 6.89 3.82 -14.12
N THR A 65 6.48 5.07 -13.88
CA THR A 65 6.53 6.12 -14.90
C THR A 65 7.94 6.63 -15.19
N SER A 66 8.83 6.66 -14.20
CA SER A 66 10.24 7.01 -14.42
C SER A 66 11.00 5.90 -15.14
N ALA A 67 10.80 4.62 -14.74
CA ALA A 67 11.37 3.46 -15.43
C ALA A 67 10.94 3.38 -16.90
N ARG A 68 9.64 3.57 -17.19
CA ARG A 68 9.14 3.59 -18.58
C ARG A 68 9.71 4.73 -19.41
N ARG A 69 9.89 5.92 -18.81
CA ARG A 69 10.54 7.05 -19.49
C ARG A 69 11.99 6.73 -19.83
N ARG A 70 12.74 6.06 -18.95
CA ARG A 70 14.10 5.59 -19.21
C ARG A 70 14.13 4.57 -20.35
N LEU A 71 13.27 3.55 -20.29
CA LEU A 71 13.17 2.53 -21.34
C LEU A 71 12.78 3.12 -22.71
N ALA A 72 11.89 4.11 -22.73
CA ALA A 72 11.48 4.79 -23.96
C ALA A 72 12.54 5.77 -24.51
N ALA A 73 13.44 6.27 -23.67
CA ALA A 73 14.50 7.20 -24.06
C ALA A 73 15.74 6.50 -24.66
N GLY A 74 15.90 5.19 -24.45
CA GLY A 74 17.12 4.45 -24.80
C GLY A 74 18.34 4.90 -23.97
N ASP A 75 19.47 4.22 -24.11
CA ASP A 75 20.75 4.51 -23.40
C ASP A 75 21.42 5.84 -23.83
N GLY A 76 20.67 6.77 -24.42
CA GLY A 76 21.14 8.10 -24.80
C GLY A 76 20.90 9.10 -23.67
N GLU A 77 21.96 9.44 -22.93
CA GLU A 77 21.97 10.46 -21.86
C GLU A 77 21.52 11.89 -22.30
N ALA A 78 21.24 12.13 -23.59
CA ALA A 78 21.06 13.46 -24.15
C ALA A 78 19.61 13.96 -24.33
N ALA A 79 18.56 13.14 -24.10
CA ALA A 79 17.19 13.54 -24.44
C ALA A 79 16.33 14.10 -23.27
N ALA A 80 16.86 14.13 -22.03
CA ALA A 80 16.08 14.50 -20.84
C ALA A 80 16.18 15.99 -20.42
N ALA A 81 16.93 16.82 -21.15
CA ALA A 81 17.16 18.23 -20.77
C ALA A 81 16.17 19.24 -21.38
N GLY A 82 15.22 18.81 -22.22
CA GLY A 82 14.40 19.73 -23.04
C GLY A 82 12.88 19.69 -22.85
N ARG A 83 12.32 18.72 -22.11
CA ARG A 83 10.89 18.73 -21.75
C ARG A 83 10.79 19.15 -20.29
N GLY A 84 10.25 20.34 -20.04
CA GLY A 84 10.05 20.88 -18.69
C GLY A 84 9.56 19.76 -17.75
N ARG A 85 10.41 19.39 -16.79
CA ARG A 85 10.11 18.30 -15.87
C ARG A 85 8.97 18.79 -14.99
N VAL A 86 7.74 18.38 -15.30
CA VAL A 86 6.58 18.65 -14.45
C VAL A 86 6.92 18.13 -13.05
N PRO A 87 6.77 18.95 -11.99
CA PRO A 87 6.95 18.49 -10.62
C PRO A 87 6.12 17.24 -10.35
N LEU A 88 6.66 16.30 -9.56
CA LEU A 88 6.02 15.00 -9.35
C LEU A 88 4.62 15.13 -8.72
N GLN A 89 4.46 16.11 -7.83
CA GLN A 89 3.19 16.52 -7.23
C GLN A 89 2.19 17.00 -8.29
N ALA A 90 2.57 17.95 -9.15
CA ALA A 90 1.70 18.43 -10.23
C ALA A 90 1.32 17.32 -11.23
N ALA A 91 2.24 16.39 -11.48
CA ALA A 91 1.96 15.22 -12.30
C ALA A 91 0.97 14.26 -11.60
N LEU A 92 1.07 14.09 -10.27
CA LEU A 92 0.13 13.30 -9.49
C LEU A 92 -1.26 13.93 -9.51
N CYS A 93 -1.41 15.25 -9.32
CA CYS A 93 -2.69 15.95 -9.47
C CYS A 93 -3.35 15.67 -10.82
N SER A 94 -2.57 15.74 -11.91
CA SER A 94 -3.07 15.44 -13.26
C SER A 94 -3.58 13.98 -13.39
N VAL A 95 -2.89 13.04 -12.74
CA VAL A 95 -3.31 11.63 -12.72
C VAL A 95 -4.54 11.45 -11.86
N LEU A 96 -4.61 12.06 -10.68
CA LEU A 96 -5.79 12.03 -9.82
C LEU A 96 -7.02 12.55 -10.57
N GLU A 97 -6.92 13.66 -11.30
CA GLU A 97 -8.02 14.13 -12.14
C GLU A 97 -8.51 13.10 -13.15
N ILE A 98 -7.59 12.37 -13.80
CA ILE A 98 -7.94 11.29 -14.73
C ILE A 98 -8.66 10.18 -13.98
N VAL A 99 -8.09 9.70 -12.88
CA VAL A 99 -8.61 8.61 -12.07
C VAL A 99 -10.02 8.93 -11.55
N VAL A 100 -10.20 10.11 -10.96
CA VAL A 100 -11.49 10.59 -10.44
C VAL A 100 -12.55 10.67 -11.54
N ARG A 101 -12.20 11.25 -12.69
CA ARG A 101 -13.10 11.36 -13.84
C ARG A 101 -13.50 9.99 -14.39
N ARG A 102 -12.56 9.04 -14.41
CA ARG A 102 -12.80 7.67 -14.87
C ARG A 102 -13.68 6.89 -13.91
N ALA A 103 -13.48 7.05 -12.60
CA ALA A 103 -14.27 6.40 -11.57
C ALA A 103 -15.73 6.89 -11.53
N ALA A 104 -16.02 8.07 -12.10
CA ALA A 104 -17.38 8.62 -12.23
C ALA A 104 -18.17 8.58 -10.90
N GLY A 105 -17.50 8.94 -9.79
CA GLY A 105 -18.09 8.96 -8.45
C GLY A 105 -18.23 7.60 -7.75
N ARG A 106 -17.77 6.50 -8.37
CA ARG A 106 -17.81 5.13 -7.81
C ARG A 106 -16.50 4.69 -7.16
N MET A 107 -15.59 5.62 -6.90
CA MET A 107 -14.31 5.28 -6.27
C MET A 107 -14.52 4.86 -4.83
N GLU A 108 -13.97 3.72 -4.46
CA GLU A 108 -14.07 3.13 -3.12
C GLU A 108 -12.73 3.12 -2.41
N ALA A 109 -11.63 2.91 -3.13
CA ALA A 109 -10.30 2.88 -2.53
C ALA A 109 -9.26 3.58 -3.41
N LEU A 110 -8.41 4.41 -2.79
CA LEU A 110 -7.27 5.02 -3.44
C LEU A 110 -6.02 4.94 -2.58
N LEU A 111 -4.96 4.31 -3.08
CA LEU A 111 -3.69 4.23 -2.36
C LEU A 111 -2.72 5.26 -2.93
N LEU A 112 -2.43 6.34 -2.19
CA LEU A 112 -1.53 7.39 -2.63
C LEU A 112 -0.06 6.97 -2.45
N PRO A 113 0.85 7.50 -3.29
CA PRO A 113 2.29 7.29 -3.11
C PRO A 113 2.84 8.07 -1.92
N GLU A 114 4.02 7.68 -1.45
CA GLU A 114 4.68 8.24 -0.26
C GLU A 114 4.91 9.76 -0.32
N PHE A 115 5.11 10.31 -1.51
CA PHE A 115 5.34 11.74 -1.71
C PHE A 115 4.05 12.58 -1.79
N ALA A 116 2.86 11.96 -1.68
CA ALA A 116 1.59 12.67 -1.79
C ALA A 116 1.34 13.52 -0.53
N ASP A 117 1.02 14.79 -0.70
CA ASP A 117 0.81 15.74 0.40
C ASP A 117 -0.67 16.05 0.69
N GLU A 118 -0.89 17.04 1.55
CA GLU A 118 -2.21 17.53 1.96
C GLU A 118 -3.09 18.04 0.81
N GLU A 119 -2.50 18.62 -0.24
CA GLU A 119 -3.26 19.11 -1.40
C GLU A 119 -3.90 17.95 -2.15
N HIS A 120 -3.19 16.83 -2.28
CA HIS A 120 -3.68 15.62 -2.94
C HIS A 120 -4.83 14.98 -2.17
N LEU A 121 -4.73 14.91 -0.84
CA LEU A 121 -5.80 14.38 0.01
C LEU A 121 -7.04 15.28 -0.06
N LEU A 122 -6.87 16.60 0.07
CA LEU A 122 -7.99 17.54 0.03
C LEU A 122 -8.68 17.53 -1.34
N PHE A 123 -7.92 17.48 -2.43
CA PHE A 123 -8.44 17.32 -3.78
C PHE A 123 -9.31 16.05 -3.89
N LEU A 124 -8.81 14.92 -3.39
CA LEU A 124 -9.53 13.65 -3.41
C LEU A 124 -10.83 13.74 -2.62
N ALA A 125 -10.76 14.25 -1.39
CA ALA A 125 -11.89 14.36 -0.48
C ALA A 125 -13.02 15.24 -1.06
N GLN A 126 -12.67 16.30 -1.78
CA GLN A 126 -13.65 17.18 -2.44
C GLN A 126 -14.37 16.53 -3.63
N ARG A 127 -13.71 15.61 -4.34
CA ARG A 127 -14.24 15.04 -5.59
C ARG A 127 -14.86 13.65 -5.40
N ASN A 128 -14.51 12.96 -4.31
CA ASN A 128 -14.91 11.59 -4.05
C ASN A 128 -15.39 11.40 -2.59
N PRO A 129 -16.54 11.99 -2.21
CA PRO A 129 -17.06 11.87 -0.85
C PRO A 129 -17.47 10.43 -0.45
N ASN A 130 -17.70 9.56 -1.44
CA ASN A 130 -18.07 8.15 -1.23
C ASN A 130 -16.86 7.22 -1.03
N LEU A 131 -15.66 7.77 -0.80
CA LEU A 131 -14.46 6.96 -0.64
C LEU A 131 -14.55 6.14 0.66
N HIS A 132 -14.35 4.83 0.54
CA HIS A 132 -14.36 3.93 1.70
C HIS A 132 -12.96 3.76 2.30
N TYR A 133 -11.90 3.91 1.52
CA TYR A 133 -10.53 3.71 1.97
C TYR A 133 -9.54 4.61 1.25
N PHE A 134 -8.58 5.16 1.98
CA PHE A 134 -7.39 5.77 1.37
C PHE A 134 -6.10 5.38 2.07
N SER A 135 -4.99 5.46 1.34
CA SER A 135 -3.64 5.43 1.94
C SER A 135 -2.98 6.78 1.71
N LEU A 136 -2.42 7.36 2.77
CA LEU A 136 -1.60 8.56 2.75
C LEU A 136 -0.36 8.29 3.62
N PRO A 137 0.74 7.80 3.02
CA PRO A 137 1.96 7.49 3.79
C PRO A 137 2.78 8.74 4.18
N ALA A 138 2.35 9.94 3.82
CA ALA A 138 3.16 11.14 3.96
C ALA A 138 3.15 11.74 5.36
N THR A 139 4.30 12.32 5.72
CA THR A 139 4.62 12.86 7.05
C THR A 139 4.36 14.36 7.21
N CYS A 140 3.97 15.08 6.15
CA CYS A 140 3.99 16.55 6.11
C CYS A 140 2.61 17.22 6.06
N ILE A 141 1.56 16.54 6.55
CA ILE A 141 0.20 17.10 6.62
C ILE A 141 -0.07 17.72 7.99
N THR A 142 -0.66 18.92 7.99
CA THR A 142 -1.11 19.55 9.24
C THR A 142 -2.44 18.97 9.72
N TYR A 143 -2.67 18.92 11.04
CA TYR A 143 -3.91 18.38 11.62
C TYR A 143 -5.16 19.07 11.07
N ASP A 144 -5.14 20.39 10.94
CA ASP A 144 -6.26 21.17 10.40
C ASP A 144 -6.61 20.77 8.97
N GLN A 145 -5.62 20.52 8.12
CA GLN A 145 -5.85 20.13 6.73
C GLN A 145 -6.35 18.68 6.63
N PHE A 146 -5.83 17.80 7.49
CA PHE A 146 -6.32 16.44 7.60
C PHE A 146 -7.79 16.41 8.02
N CYS A 147 -8.16 17.08 9.11
CA CYS A 147 -9.54 17.11 9.59
C CYS A 147 -10.50 17.70 8.55
N LYS A 148 -10.10 18.78 7.84
CA LYS A 148 -10.89 19.35 6.72
C LYS A 148 -11.13 18.36 5.58
N ALA A 149 -10.19 17.46 5.32
CA ALA A 149 -10.38 16.41 4.33
C ALA A 149 -11.34 15.33 4.85
N ILE A 150 -11.15 14.89 6.10
CA ILE A 150 -12.00 13.90 6.76
C ILE A 150 -13.46 14.35 6.85
N ASP A 151 -13.73 15.64 7.08
CA ASP A 151 -15.09 16.22 7.10
C ASP A 151 -15.92 15.91 5.84
N LYS A 152 -15.24 15.66 4.72
CA LYS A 152 -15.86 15.39 3.41
C LYS A 152 -16.05 13.90 3.14
N LEU A 153 -15.44 13.02 3.95
CA LEU A 153 -15.35 11.57 3.72
C LEU A 153 -16.24 10.77 4.68
N GLN A 154 -17.53 11.07 4.71
CA GLN A 154 -18.48 10.50 5.70
C GLN A 154 -18.68 8.98 5.57
N PHE A 155 -18.36 8.39 4.41
CA PHE A 155 -18.48 6.95 4.15
C PHE A 155 -17.16 6.19 4.33
N LEU A 156 -16.15 6.84 4.92
CA LEU A 156 -14.85 6.23 5.15
C LEU A 156 -14.95 5.07 6.13
N LYS A 157 -14.50 3.90 5.69
CA LYS A 157 -14.44 2.67 6.48
C LYS A 157 -13.05 2.37 6.97
N GLY A 158 -12.03 2.95 6.35
CA GLY A 158 -10.67 2.82 6.85
C GLY A 158 -9.67 3.75 6.20
N MET A 159 -8.48 3.81 6.78
CA MET A 159 -7.37 4.59 6.23
C MET A 159 -6.03 3.94 6.54
N ALA A 160 -5.03 4.22 5.71
CA ALA A 160 -3.62 4.02 6.03
C ALA A 160 -2.93 5.38 6.16
N VAL A 161 -2.32 5.65 7.32
CA VAL A 161 -1.72 6.94 7.63
C VAL A 161 -0.39 6.79 8.36
N ASP A 162 0.44 7.80 8.29
CA ASP A 162 1.69 7.91 9.04
C ASP A 162 1.43 8.06 10.56
N GLU A 163 2.39 7.63 11.38
CA GLU A 163 2.35 7.73 12.84
C GLU A 163 2.14 9.17 13.36
N SER A 164 2.56 10.19 12.61
CA SER A 164 2.34 11.60 12.94
C SER A 164 0.86 11.98 13.06
N LEU A 165 -0.05 11.22 12.45
CA LEU A 165 -1.50 11.43 12.54
C LEU A 165 -2.15 10.63 13.67
N ILE A 166 -1.41 9.81 14.39
CA ILE A 166 -1.91 8.98 15.49
C ILE A 166 -1.87 9.78 16.78
N ASN A 167 -2.88 10.61 16.97
CA ASN A 167 -3.13 11.31 18.23
C ASN A 167 -4.63 11.32 18.56
N HIS A 168 -4.95 11.60 19.82
CA HIS A 168 -6.32 11.54 20.33
C HIS A 168 -7.28 12.45 19.57
N ASP A 169 -6.88 13.68 19.24
CA ASP A 169 -7.76 14.66 18.62
C ASP A 169 -8.09 14.28 17.17
N VAL A 170 -7.08 13.85 16.41
CA VAL A 170 -7.24 13.41 15.02
C VAL A 170 -8.11 12.16 14.94
N LEU A 171 -7.82 11.12 15.74
CA LEU A 171 -8.58 9.87 15.70
C LEU A 171 -10.00 10.05 16.23
N SER A 172 -10.20 10.89 17.25
CA SER A 172 -11.53 11.25 17.74
C SER A 172 -12.34 11.99 16.68
N HIS A 173 -11.71 12.90 15.93
CA HIS A 173 -12.36 13.59 14.80
C HIS A 173 -12.78 12.60 13.71
N VAL A 174 -11.90 11.66 13.35
CA VAL A 174 -12.23 10.58 12.40
C VAL A 174 -13.41 9.75 12.90
N HIS A 175 -13.41 9.35 14.17
CA HIS A 175 -14.51 8.60 14.76
C HIS A 175 -15.85 9.34 14.70
N GLN A 176 -15.82 10.66 14.91
CA GLN A 176 -17.03 11.51 14.87
C GLN A 176 -17.56 11.71 13.46
N CYS A 177 -16.68 11.93 12.47
CA CYS A 177 -17.07 12.16 11.08
C CYS A 177 -17.45 10.87 10.34
N CYS A 178 -16.86 9.74 10.72
CA CYS A 178 -16.92 8.48 9.99
C CYS A 178 -17.46 7.35 10.90
N PRO A 179 -18.79 7.23 11.08
CA PRO A 179 -19.39 6.29 12.02
C PRO A 179 -19.20 4.82 11.63
N ASP A 180 -18.86 4.54 10.36
CA ASP A 180 -18.60 3.19 9.83
C ASP A 180 -17.10 2.88 9.72
N PHE A 181 -16.24 3.63 10.41
CA PHE A 181 -14.79 3.43 10.41
C PHE A 181 -14.40 2.17 11.21
N LEU A 182 -13.70 1.24 10.56
CA LEU A 182 -13.39 -0.11 11.06
C LEU A 182 -11.96 -0.58 10.76
N GLU A 183 -11.26 0.02 9.80
CA GLU A 183 -9.92 -0.43 9.38
C GLU A 183 -8.87 0.69 9.53
N LEU A 184 -7.80 0.43 10.26
CA LEU A 184 -6.68 1.34 10.41
C LEU A 184 -5.39 0.63 10.01
N LYS A 185 -4.61 1.29 9.17
CA LYS A 185 -3.22 0.95 8.92
C LYS A 185 -2.33 2.10 9.36
N VAL A 186 -1.28 1.81 10.10
CA VAL A 186 -0.33 2.80 10.56
C VAL A 186 1.03 2.50 9.97
N PHE A 187 1.65 3.50 9.33
CA PHE A 187 3.06 3.48 8.98
C PHE A 187 3.82 4.06 10.18
N ALA A 188 4.32 3.18 11.05
CA ALA A 188 5.06 3.54 12.25
C ALA A 188 6.38 2.79 12.28
N LEU A 189 7.43 3.43 12.79
CA LEU A 189 8.70 2.76 13.05
C LEU A 189 8.70 2.08 14.42
N TYR A 190 7.99 2.69 15.40
CA TYR A 190 7.93 2.22 16.77
C TYR A 190 6.53 2.45 17.36
N VAL A 191 6.01 1.44 18.08
CA VAL A 191 4.73 1.53 18.79
C VAL A 191 4.91 1.16 20.26
N ASP A 192 4.66 2.15 21.12
CA ASP A 192 4.61 1.99 22.57
C ASP A 192 3.18 1.79 23.11
N GLU A 193 3.07 1.65 24.43
CA GLU A 193 1.78 1.50 25.11
C GLU A 193 0.93 2.78 25.05
N GLU A 194 1.54 3.95 24.91
CA GLU A 194 0.84 5.23 24.83
C GLU A 194 0.10 5.35 23.48
N MET A 195 0.81 5.13 22.36
CA MET A 195 0.20 5.09 21.03
C MET A 195 -0.87 4.00 20.94
N ALA A 196 -0.61 2.82 21.53
CA ALA A 196 -1.61 1.76 21.59
C ALA A 196 -2.87 2.20 22.35
N SER A 197 -2.70 2.88 23.48
CA SER A 197 -3.81 3.42 24.29
C SER A 197 -4.59 4.50 23.53
N ILE A 198 -3.92 5.37 22.78
CA ILE A 198 -4.56 6.40 21.94
C ILE A 198 -5.48 5.75 20.91
N ILE A 199 -4.98 4.76 20.17
CA ILE A 199 -5.79 4.04 19.17
C ILE A 199 -6.98 3.34 19.84
N CYS A 200 -6.74 2.62 20.94
CA CYS A 200 -7.79 1.87 21.64
C CYS A 200 -8.92 2.77 22.16
N ASN A 201 -8.56 3.92 22.76
CA ASN A 201 -9.52 4.85 23.33
C ASN A 201 -10.31 5.61 22.25
N SER A 202 -9.66 5.92 21.13
CA SER A 202 -10.26 6.74 20.07
C SER A 202 -11.07 5.91 19.06
N LEU A 203 -10.70 4.64 18.85
CA LEU A 203 -11.30 3.75 17.85
C LEU A 203 -11.66 2.37 18.44
N PRO A 204 -12.55 2.29 19.44
CA PRO A 204 -12.81 1.05 20.18
C PRO A 204 -13.47 -0.07 19.34
N ARG A 205 -14.16 0.29 18.24
CA ARG A 205 -14.85 -0.67 17.34
C ARG A 205 -14.00 -1.12 16.15
N LEU A 206 -12.68 -0.94 16.23
CA LEU A 206 -11.79 -1.28 15.13
C LEU A 206 -11.78 -2.80 14.90
N LYS A 207 -12.03 -3.22 13.67
CA LYS A 207 -12.04 -4.64 13.25
C LYS A 207 -10.73 -5.07 12.64
N LYS A 208 -10.00 -4.15 12.02
CA LYS A 208 -8.76 -4.42 11.33
C LYS A 208 -7.70 -3.41 11.68
N LEU A 209 -6.57 -3.89 12.21
CA LEU A 209 -5.39 -3.09 12.50
C LEU A 209 -4.18 -3.66 11.78
N GLU A 210 -3.50 -2.82 11.01
CA GLU A 210 -2.24 -3.16 10.33
C GLU A 210 -1.13 -2.19 10.77
N ILE A 211 -0.09 -2.69 11.40
CA ILE A 211 1.13 -1.93 11.73
C ILE A 211 2.35 -2.77 11.33
N PRO A 212 2.54 -3.06 10.03
CA PRO A 212 3.65 -3.87 9.59
C PRO A 212 4.97 -3.11 9.69
N ASN A 213 6.07 -3.84 9.87
CA ASN A 213 7.45 -3.35 9.91
C ASN A 213 7.70 -2.31 11.03
N SER A 214 6.96 -2.40 12.13
CA SER A 214 7.19 -1.60 13.33
C SER A 214 7.88 -2.43 14.41
N ASP A 215 8.79 -1.80 15.16
CA ASP A 215 9.16 -2.32 16.48
C ASP A 215 8.00 -2.06 17.44
N MET A 216 7.63 -3.06 18.25
CA MET A 216 6.45 -3.00 19.11
C MET A 216 6.66 -3.82 20.38
N SER A 217 6.41 -3.19 21.52
CA SER A 217 6.54 -3.87 22.81
C SER A 217 5.43 -4.92 23.03
N CYS A 218 5.73 -5.97 23.81
CA CYS A 218 4.71 -6.93 24.29
C CYS A 218 3.52 -6.23 24.94
N ALA A 219 3.77 -5.16 25.70
CA ALA A 219 2.75 -4.40 26.40
C ALA A 219 1.78 -3.72 25.42
N ALA A 220 2.29 -3.08 24.36
CA ALA A 220 1.47 -2.49 23.31
C ALA A 220 0.61 -3.54 22.58
N ILE A 221 1.18 -4.70 22.23
CA ILE A 221 0.42 -5.79 21.59
C ILE A 221 -0.71 -6.29 22.50
N ILE A 222 -0.40 -6.57 23.77
CA ILE A 222 -1.41 -7.01 24.74
C ILE A 222 -2.49 -5.94 24.92
N LYS A 223 -2.11 -4.66 24.91
CA LYS A 223 -3.06 -3.54 25.00
C LYS A 223 -4.07 -3.56 23.86
N PHE A 224 -3.63 -3.71 22.61
CA PHE A 224 -4.54 -3.85 21.48
C PHE A 224 -5.48 -5.05 21.63
N LEU A 225 -4.93 -6.19 22.03
CA LEU A 225 -5.70 -7.42 22.18
C LEU A 225 -6.72 -7.36 23.33
N ASP A 226 -6.46 -6.57 24.38
CA ASP A 226 -7.34 -6.42 25.52
C ASP A 226 -8.39 -5.33 25.33
N CYS A 227 -8.06 -4.23 24.65
CA CYS A 227 -8.96 -3.09 24.54
C CYS A 227 -9.82 -3.10 23.25
N LEU A 228 -9.37 -3.73 22.16
CA LEU A 228 -10.11 -3.77 20.89
C LEU A 228 -10.94 -5.06 20.78
N GLU A 229 -12.06 -5.14 21.49
CA GLU A 229 -12.88 -6.35 21.60
C GLU A 229 -13.40 -6.87 20.24
N GLU A 230 -13.73 -5.97 19.32
CA GLU A 230 -14.23 -6.30 17.97
C GLU A 230 -13.12 -6.59 16.95
N LEU A 231 -11.84 -6.56 17.36
CA LEU A 231 -10.72 -6.80 16.46
C LEU A 231 -10.79 -8.23 15.89
N GLU A 232 -10.79 -8.35 14.57
CA GLU A 232 -10.83 -9.62 13.83
C GLU A 232 -9.50 -9.87 13.10
N TYR A 233 -8.80 -8.81 12.71
CA TYR A 233 -7.55 -8.87 11.95
C TYR A 233 -6.49 -7.98 12.61
N LEU A 234 -5.34 -8.56 12.92
CA LEU A 234 -4.16 -7.85 13.39
C LEU A 234 -2.93 -8.28 12.57
N ASP A 235 -2.27 -7.32 11.94
CA ASP A 235 -0.99 -7.53 11.27
C ASP A 235 0.07 -6.64 11.92
N ILE A 236 1.02 -7.29 12.57
CA ILE A 236 2.23 -6.73 13.17
C ILE A 236 3.47 -7.42 12.60
N SER A 237 3.36 -8.00 11.39
CA SER A 237 4.49 -8.63 10.71
C SER A 237 5.60 -7.62 10.45
N GLY A 238 6.85 -8.00 10.61
CA GLY A 238 7.92 -7.01 10.54
C GLY A 238 9.28 -7.56 10.85
N TYR A 239 10.06 -6.80 11.61
CA TYR A 239 11.48 -7.06 11.80
C TYR A 239 11.75 -8.13 12.86
N GLU A 240 11.05 -8.10 14.00
CA GLU A 240 11.30 -9.02 15.10
C GLU A 240 10.02 -9.70 15.61
N THR A 241 10.16 -10.95 16.06
CA THR A 241 9.11 -11.72 16.75
C THR A 241 9.32 -11.80 18.26
N SER A 242 10.35 -11.12 18.79
CA SER A 242 10.77 -11.18 20.20
C SER A 242 9.66 -10.76 21.17
N ALA A 243 8.72 -9.91 20.72
CA ALA A 243 7.56 -9.48 21.49
C ALA A 243 6.40 -10.51 21.53
N ILE A 244 6.49 -11.62 20.78
CA ILE A 244 5.41 -12.61 20.68
C ILE A 244 5.59 -13.68 21.75
N SER A 245 4.96 -13.43 22.90
CA SER A 245 4.90 -14.37 24.01
C SER A 245 3.74 -15.36 23.89
N SER A 246 3.77 -16.44 24.69
CA SER A 246 2.64 -17.37 24.82
C SER A 246 1.34 -16.67 25.27
N ALA A 247 1.45 -15.62 26.09
CA ALA A 247 0.32 -14.80 26.50
C ALA A 247 -0.28 -14.00 25.34
N VAL A 248 0.56 -13.44 24.46
CA VAL A 248 0.10 -12.76 23.23
C VAL A 248 -0.64 -13.75 22.33
N LEU A 249 -0.07 -14.93 22.08
CA LEU A 249 -0.70 -15.96 21.25
C LEU A 249 -2.03 -16.44 21.82
N GLN A 250 -2.12 -16.61 23.14
CA GLN A 250 -3.36 -16.97 23.81
C GLN A 250 -4.44 -15.90 23.61
N LYS A 251 -4.10 -14.62 23.81
CA LYS A 251 -5.04 -13.50 23.63
C LYS A 251 -5.44 -13.32 22.16
N ALA A 252 -4.48 -13.48 21.24
CA ALA A 252 -4.70 -13.37 19.81
C ALA A 252 -5.51 -14.54 19.21
N SER A 253 -5.70 -15.64 19.95
CA SER A 253 -6.48 -16.80 19.48
C SER A 253 -7.95 -16.48 19.13
N ARG A 254 -8.48 -15.35 19.61
CA ARG A 254 -9.81 -14.84 19.25
C ARG A 254 -9.87 -14.18 17.87
N LEU A 255 -8.72 -13.76 17.32
CA LEU A 255 -8.66 -13.09 16.03
C LEU A 255 -8.89 -14.09 14.90
N ASN A 256 -9.58 -13.65 13.84
CA ASN A 256 -9.71 -14.45 12.61
C ASN A 256 -8.36 -14.57 11.91
N ILE A 257 -7.59 -13.48 11.88
CA ILE A 257 -6.28 -13.42 11.24
C ILE A 257 -5.32 -12.67 12.17
N PHE A 258 -4.21 -13.32 12.51
CA PHE A 258 -3.10 -12.71 13.24
C PHE A 258 -1.80 -12.95 12.48
N ILE A 259 -1.21 -11.89 11.94
CA ILE A 259 0.05 -11.94 11.19
C ILE A 259 1.13 -11.28 12.04
N TRP A 260 2.17 -12.04 12.38
CA TRP A 260 3.25 -11.59 13.26
C TRP A 260 4.63 -12.09 12.84
N ASN A 261 4.72 -12.85 11.75
CA ASN A 261 5.98 -13.46 11.32
C ASN A 261 7.03 -12.40 11.00
N SER A 262 8.28 -12.68 11.36
CA SER A 262 9.39 -11.84 10.94
C SER A 262 9.64 -12.03 9.45
N LYS A 263 9.68 -10.91 8.73
CA LYS A 263 10.06 -10.86 7.32
C LYS A 263 11.58 -11.01 7.15
N PHE A 264 12.38 -10.78 8.20
CA PHE A 264 13.81 -11.17 8.19
C PHE A 264 13.96 -12.70 8.16
N GLU A 265 13.22 -13.41 9.04
CA GLU A 265 13.27 -14.87 9.12
C GLU A 265 12.76 -15.54 7.83
N LEU A 266 11.84 -14.89 7.13
CA LEU A 266 11.33 -15.32 5.83
C LEU A 266 12.23 -14.92 4.64
N GLY A 267 13.35 -14.21 4.89
CA GLY A 267 14.27 -13.75 3.85
C GLY A 267 13.70 -12.65 2.96
N GLU A 268 12.63 -11.99 3.38
CA GLU A 268 12.01 -10.85 2.67
C GLU A 268 12.74 -9.54 2.95
N PHE A 269 13.43 -9.41 4.09
CA PHE A 269 14.35 -8.32 4.38
C PHE A 269 15.80 -8.76 4.21
N THR A 270 16.54 -8.04 3.35
CA THR A 270 17.98 -8.21 3.15
C THR A 270 18.73 -7.00 3.69
N ASP A 271 18.52 -6.62 4.96
CA ASP A 271 19.43 -5.67 5.60
C ASP A 271 20.69 -6.42 6.05
N CYS A 272 21.81 -6.07 5.42
CA CYS A 272 23.10 -6.43 5.97
C CYS A 272 23.55 -5.33 6.93
N SER A 273 23.60 -5.65 8.22
CA SER A 273 24.12 -4.75 9.26
C SER A 273 25.61 -4.40 9.11
N ASN A 274 26.32 -5.00 8.14
CA ASN A 274 27.76 -4.85 7.94
C ASN A 274 28.14 -3.89 6.79
N CYS A 275 27.17 -3.40 6.00
CA CYS A 275 27.41 -2.32 5.04
C CYS A 275 27.02 -0.99 5.68
N GLY A 276 27.99 -0.33 6.32
CA GLY A 276 27.86 1.06 6.75
C GLY A 276 27.49 1.94 5.55
N GLU A 277 26.51 2.82 5.77
CA GLU A 277 26.03 3.91 4.90
C GLU A 277 26.35 3.74 3.42
N HIS A 278 25.43 3.20 2.61
CA HIS A 278 25.09 3.70 1.27
C HIS A 278 23.97 2.85 0.61
N CYS A 279 22.88 3.55 0.28
CA CYS A 279 21.89 3.26 -0.78
C CYS A 279 21.32 1.83 -0.87
N ILE A 280 20.13 1.67 -0.28
CA ILE A 280 19.19 0.58 -0.50
C ILE A 280 18.90 0.46 -2.01
N ASN A 281 19.44 -0.57 -2.66
CA ASN A 281 18.97 -1.04 -3.96
C ASN A 281 18.17 -2.33 -3.75
N PRO A 282 16.83 -2.32 -3.82
CA PRO A 282 16.00 -3.50 -3.57
C PRO A 282 16.18 -4.63 -4.60
N GLN A 283 16.96 -4.42 -5.67
CA GLN A 283 17.13 -5.39 -6.76
C GLN A 283 18.47 -6.13 -6.75
N GLU A 284 19.41 -5.80 -5.85
CA GLU A 284 20.70 -6.49 -5.78
C GLU A 284 21.03 -6.93 -4.35
N PRO A 285 21.25 -8.24 -4.09
CA PRO A 285 21.70 -8.68 -2.77
C PRO A 285 23.10 -8.11 -2.48
N CYS A 286 23.32 -7.59 -1.27
CA CYS A 286 24.62 -7.05 -0.85
C CYS A 286 25.75 -8.09 -1.06
N LYS A 287 26.91 -7.65 -1.56
CA LYS A 287 28.10 -8.50 -1.78
C LYS A 287 28.52 -9.31 -0.54
N CYS A 288 28.32 -8.73 0.63
CA CYS A 288 28.54 -9.35 1.93
C CYS A 288 27.73 -10.65 2.15
N VAL A 289 26.51 -10.74 1.60
CA VAL A 289 25.62 -11.92 1.68
C VAL A 289 26.08 -13.01 0.70
N MET A 290 26.64 -12.63 -0.45
CA MET A 290 27.22 -13.59 -1.39
C MET A 290 28.44 -14.27 -0.78
N GLU A 291 29.31 -13.54 -0.07
CA GLU A 291 30.45 -14.12 0.62
C GLU A 291 30.03 -15.06 1.75
N HIS A 292 29.03 -14.71 2.58
CA HIS A 292 28.56 -15.61 3.64
C HIS A 292 27.93 -16.89 3.09
N ARG A 293 27.11 -16.81 2.03
CA ARG A 293 26.52 -17.99 1.39
C ARG A 293 27.56 -18.88 0.71
N VAL A 294 28.61 -18.30 0.14
CA VAL A 294 29.75 -19.06 -0.40
C VAL A 294 30.51 -19.73 0.74
N MET A 295 30.70 -19.06 1.87
CA MET A 295 31.37 -19.64 3.05
C MET A 295 30.55 -20.75 3.72
N ASP A 296 29.23 -20.58 3.86
CA ASP A 296 28.32 -21.62 4.38
C ASP A 296 28.22 -22.83 3.44
N TRP A 297 28.29 -22.60 2.12
CA TRP A 297 28.35 -23.68 1.13
C TRP A 297 29.70 -24.42 1.15
N LEU A 298 30.80 -23.72 1.41
CA LEU A 298 32.15 -24.30 1.56
C LEU A 298 32.36 -24.98 2.92
N ALA A 299 31.64 -24.56 3.97
CA ALA A 299 31.75 -25.12 5.32
C ALA A 299 31.15 -26.53 5.43
N GLY A 300 30.22 -26.90 4.53
CA GLY A 300 29.52 -28.19 4.57
C GLY A 300 28.66 -28.36 5.84
N PRO A 301 27.83 -29.40 5.92
CA PRO A 301 27.03 -29.65 7.12
C PRO A 301 27.93 -29.94 8.31
N SER A 302 27.85 -29.09 9.33
CA SER A 302 28.50 -29.29 10.62
C SER A 302 28.00 -30.60 11.23
N GLN A 303 28.92 -31.54 11.46
CA GLN A 303 28.60 -32.77 12.14
C GLN A 303 28.21 -32.48 13.59
N PRO A 304 27.16 -33.11 14.12
CA PRO A 304 26.79 -32.97 15.52
C PRO A 304 27.86 -33.63 16.40
N SER A 305 28.44 -32.85 17.30
CA SER A 305 29.26 -33.30 18.44
C SER A 305 28.40 -33.52 19.67
#